data_AF-A0A672M2J2-F1
#
_entry.id   AF-A0A672M2J2-F1
#
_cell.length_a   1.000
_cell.length_b   1.000
_cell.length_c   1.000
_cell.angle_alpha   90.00
_cell.angle_beta   90.00
_cell.angle_gamma   90.00
#
_symmetry.space_group_name_H-M   'P 1'
#
loop_
_entity.id
_entity.type
_entity.pdbx_description
1 polymer ?
#
loop_
_entity_poly.entity_id
_entity_poly.type
_entity_poly.pdbx_seq_one_letter_code
_entity_poly.pdbx_strand_id
1 'polypeptide(L)'
;MDPHKFHKIDENLTCSEVAQLKFLCMDLIPKKRLETVTDAKELFLRLEEQALLDDGLLIPELLITIGHLDLLGILEMSKDDVERNLLQRDMSSKGVSDYRKMLFRISEDMTEENLRAVKFLVELPRSKLGTSASPTSWMA
;
A
#
# COMPACT_ATOMS: atom_id res chain seq x y z
N MET A 1 11.09 7.96 13.63
CA MET A 1 11.24 9.09 12.66
C MET A 1 10.83 10.38 13.37
N ASP A 2 10.93 11.56 12.77
CA ASP A 2 10.51 12.82 13.43
C ASP A 2 9.01 13.13 13.16
N PRO A 3 8.17 13.35 14.19
CA PRO A 3 6.77 13.75 14.02
C PRO A 3 6.55 15.00 13.16
N HIS A 4 7.53 15.90 13.07
CA HIS A 4 7.45 17.06 12.17
C HIS A 4 7.58 16.65 10.69
N LYS A 5 8.37 15.61 10.36
CA LYS A 5 8.41 15.05 9.00
C LYS A 5 7.06 14.41 8.62
N PHE A 6 6.39 13.74 9.56
CA PHE A 6 5.05 13.19 9.33
C PHE A 6 4.03 14.25 8.95
N HIS A 7 4.03 15.36 9.68
CA HIS A 7 3.11 16.47 9.39
C HIS A 7 3.35 17.06 8.00
N LYS A 8 4.60 17.29 7.61
CA LYS A 8 4.94 17.79 6.28
C LYS A 8 4.50 16.86 5.15
N ILE A 9 4.66 15.55 5.33
CA ILE A 9 4.20 14.57 4.33
C ILE A 9 2.67 14.61 4.24
N ASP A 10 1.98 14.60 5.38
CA ASP A 10 0.54 14.65 5.47
C ASP A 10 -0.08 15.87 4.78
N GLU A 11 0.50 17.06 4.95
CA GLU A 11 0.05 18.29 4.28
C GLU A 11 0.08 18.22 2.75
N ASN A 12 0.85 17.30 2.17
CA ASN A 12 0.98 17.12 0.73
C ASN A 12 0.21 15.90 0.20
N LEU A 13 -0.55 15.21 1.05
CA LEU A 13 -1.37 14.06 0.66
C LEU A 13 -2.85 14.39 0.68
N THR A 14 -3.55 13.96 -0.36
CA THR A 14 -5.00 14.06 -0.45
C THR A 14 -5.68 12.97 0.39
N CYS A 15 -6.96 13.17 0.73
CA CYS A 15 -7.74 12.14 1.42
C CYS A 15 -7.78 10.80 0.65
N SER A 16 -7.72 10.81 -0.68
CA SER A 16 -7.68 9.58 -1.49
C SER A 16 -6.36 8.85 -1.31
N GLU A 17 -5.23 9.56 -1.31
CA GLU A 17 -3.91 8.96 -1.10
C GLU A 17 -3.77 8.43 0.33
N VAL A 18 -4.33 9.12 1.32
CA VAL A 18 -4.43 8.59 2.69
C VAL A 18 -5.20 7.26 2.70
N ALA A 19 -6.29 7.15 1.94
CA ALA A 19 -7.03 5.89 1.82
C ALA A 19 -6.21 4.78 1.14
N GLN A 20 -5.41 5.11 0.12
CA GLN A 20 -4.47 4.18 -0.52
C GLN A 20 -3.39 3.71 0.48
N LEU A 21 -2.80 4.62 1.26
CA LEU A 21 -1.84 4.27 2.31
C LEU A 21 -2.45 3.34 3.36
N LYS A 22 -3.68 3.63 3.81
CA LYS A 22 -4.42 2.76 4.73
C LYS A 22 -4.64 1.37 4.15
N PHE A 23 -4.97 1.27 2.86
CA PHE A 23 -5.12 0.00 2.15
C PHE A 23 -3.82 -0.81 2.15
N LEU A 24 -2.69 -0.17 1.82
CA LEU A 24 -1.37 -0.82 1.80
C LEU A 24 -0.95 -1.33 3.18
N CYS A 25 -1.34 -0.62 4.25
CA CYS A 25 -1.04 -0.98 5.64
C CYS A 25 -2.01 -2.01 6.27
N MET A 26 -3.00 -2.54 5.54
CA MET A 26 -4.03 -3.44 6.11
C MET A 26 -3.48 -4.76 6.67
N ASP A 27 -2.32 -5.21 6.22
CA ASP A 27 -1.66 -6.42 6.75
C ASP A 27 -0.75 -6.11 7.94
N LEU A 28 -0.46 -4.82 8.18
CA LEU A 28 0.40 -4.34 9.25
C LEU A 28 -0.41 -3.88 10.47
N ILE A 29 -1.49 -3.13 10.22
CA ILE A 29 -2.36 -2.56 11.24
C ILE A 29 -3.74 -3.25 11.19
N PRO A 30 -4.30 -3.68 12.33
CA PRO A 30 -5.66 -4.22 12.38
C PRO A 30 -6.70 -3.26 11.80
N LYS A 31 -7.63 -3.77 10.98
CA LYS A 31 -8.65 -2.98 10.28
C LYS A 31 -9.38 -1.96 11.17
N LYS A 32 -9.79 -2.37 12.39
CA LYS A 32 -10.46 -1.47 13.35
C LYS A 32 -9.64 -0.23 13.72
N ARG A 33 -8.31 -0.36 13.78
CA ARG A 33 -7.42 0.78 14.07
C ARG A 33 -7.23 1.65 12.83
N LEU A 34 -7.20 1.08 11.63
CA LEU A 34 -7.17 1.86 10.39
C LEU A 34 -8.46 2.66 10.19
N GLU A 35 -9.61 2.15 10.62
CA GLU A 35 -10.88 2.87 10.53
C GLU A 35 -10.89 4.17 11.35
N THR A 36 -10.14 4.25 12.44
CA THR A 36 -10.03 5.48 13.24
C THR A 36 -9.02 6.49 12.70
N VAL A 37 -8.12 6.07 11.81
CA VAL A 37 -7.11 6.94 11.20
C VAL A 37 -7.77 7.90 10.22
N THR A 38 -7.61 9.20 10.46
CA THR A 38 -8.21 10.29 9.68
C THR A 38 -7.27 10.91 8.65
N ASP A 39 -5.97 10.94 8.95
CA ASP A 39 -4.94 11.57 8.12
C ASP A 39 -3.66 10.70 8.06
N ALA A 40 -2.69 11.06 7.21
CA ALA A 40 -1.45 10.28 7.05
C ALA A 40 -0.55 10.40 8.28
N LYS A 41 -0.56 11.55 8.97
CA LYS A 41 0.21 11.75 10.20
C LYS A 41 -0.22 10.77 11.29
N GLU A 42 -1.52 10.60 11.50
CA GLU A 42 -2.08 9.64 12.43
C GLU A 42 -1.72 8.21 12.01
N LEU A 43 -1.74 7.89 10.71
CA LEU A 43 -1.27 6.60 10.22
C LEU A 43 0.19 6.33 10.60
N PHE A 44 1.08 7.30 10.37
CA PHE A 44 2.50 7.16 10.64
C PHE A 44 2.79 7.02 12.14
N LEU A 45 2.12 7.79 12.99
CA LEU A 45 2.20 7.63 14.44
C LEU A 45 1.78 6.22 14.88
N ARG A 46 0.73 5.65 14.28
CA ARG A 46 0.28 4.28 14.59
C ARG A 46 1.27 3.20 14.15
N LEU A 47 1.99 3.42 13.05
CA LEU A 47 3.08 2.55 12.62
C LEU A 47 4.28 2.67 13.57
N GLU A 48 4.60 3.88 14.03
CA GLU A 48 5.67 4.13 15.00
C GLU A 48 5.41 3.46 16.36
N GLU A 49 4.18 3.55 16.87
CA GLU A 49 3.74 2.86 18.11
C GLU A 49 3.95 1.33 18.05
N GLN A 50 4.00 0.74 16.84
CA GLN A 50 4.19 -0.68 16.63
C GLN A 50 5.64 -1.05 16.25
N ALA A 51 6.59 -0.11 16.36
CA ALA A 51 7.99 -0.28 15.97
C ALA A 51 8.17 -0.67 14.49
N LEU A 52 7.20 -0.32 13.63
CA LEU A 52 7.24 -0.63 12.19
C LEU A 52 8.06 0.39 11.38
N LEU A 53 8.48 1.49 12.02
CA LEU A 53 9.25 2.56 11.39
C LEU A 53 10.73 2.57 11.79
N ASP A 54 11.18 1.58 12.56
CA ASP A 54 12.52 1.54 13.15
C ASP A 54 13.63 1.46 12.10
N ASP A 55 13.38 0.77 10.99
CA ASP A 55 14.32 0.70 9.87
C ASP A 55 14.30 1.94 8.96
N GLY A 56 13.32 2.84 9.15
CA GLY A 56 13.14 4.04 8.35
C GLY A 56 12.69 3.81 6.90
N LEU A 57 12.38 2.58 6.48
CA LEU A 57 12.09 2.23 5.08
C LEU A 57 10.61 2.11 4.75
N LEU A 58 9.74 1.89 5.75
CA LEU A 58 8.32 1.66 5.49
C LEU A 58 7.60 2.88 4.89
N ILE A 59 7.86 4.09 5.40
CA ILE A 59 7.25 5.32 4.84
C ILE A 59 7.77 5.59 3.42
N PRO A 60 9.10 5.58 3.15
CA PRO A 60 9.60 5.69 1.79
C PRO A 60 9.00 4.64 0.83
N GLU A 61 8.88 3.39 1.27
CA GLU A 61 8.25 2.31 0.50
C GLU A 61 6.80 2.61 0.15
N LEU A 62 6.02 3.11 1.12
CA LEU A 62 4.64 3.53 0.92
C LEU A 62 4.55 4.67 -0.11
N LEU A 63 5.38 5.71 0.04
CA LEU A 63 5.39 6.88 -0.86
C LEU A 63 5.74 6.50 -2.30
N ILE A 64 6.76 5.67 -2.51
CA ILE A 64 7.09 5.14 -3.85
C ILE A 64 5.95 4.31 -4.41
N THR A 65 5.27 3.52 -3.56
CA THR A 65 4.16 2.67 -4.01
C THR A 65 2.98 3.49 -4.53
N ILE A 66 2.65 4.61 -3.89
CA ILE A 66 1.58 5.52 -4.35
C ILE A 66 2.06 6.58 -5.37
N GLY A 67 3.34 6.53 -5.80
CA GLY A 67 3.87 7.40 -6.84
C GLY A 67 4.43 8.76 -6.38
N HIS A 68 4.47 9.04 -5.08
CA HIS A 68 4.91 10.31 -4.49
C HIS A 68 6.43 10.37 -4.26
N LEU A 69 7.19 10.40 -5.36
CA LEU A 69 8.65 10.46 -5.32
C LEU A 69 9.17 11.82 -4.84
N ASP A 70 8.43 12.88 -5.07
CA ASP A 70 8.71 14.25 -4.65
C ASP A 70 8.74 14.38 -3.12
N LEU A 71 7.92 13.63 -2.41
CA LEU A 71 7.85 13.63 -0.94
C LEU A 71 9.04 12.93 -0.28
N LEU A 72 9.82 12.13 -1.01
CA LEU A 72 11.04 11.51 -0.49
C LEU A 72 12.09 12.54 -0.06
N GLY A 73 12.07 13.74 -0.65
CA GLY A 73 12.96 14.84 -0.26
C GLY A 73 12.78 15.28 1.20
N ILE A 74 11.57 15.14 1.77
CA ILE A 74 11.29 15.42 3.20
C ILE A 74 12.03 14.43 4.10
N LEU A 75 12.25 13.21 3.59
CA LEU A 75 12.96 12.14 4.27
C LEU A 75 14.47 12.15 4.00
N GLU A 76 14.96 13.08 3.17
CA GLU A 76 16.35 13.16 2.72
C GLU A 76 16.79 11.88 1.97
N MET A 77 15.87 11.27 1.22
CA MET A 77 16.13 10.05 0.44
C MET A 77 15.84 10.29 -1.04
N SER A 78 16.61 9.64 -1.91
CA SER A 78 16.24 9.49 -3.32
C SER A 78 15.49 8.17 -3.55
N LYS A 79 14.78 8.06 -4.68
CA LYS A 79 14.15 6.80 -5.10
C LYS A 79 15.16 5.65 -5.12
N ASP A 80 16.34 5.89 -5.71
CA ASP A 80 17.38 4.88 -5.83
C ASP A 80 17.93 4.44 -4.46
N ASP A 81 18.03 5.36 -3.49
CA ASP A 81 18.42 5.01 -2.11
C ASP A 81 17.40 4.07 -1.49
N VAL A 82 16.11 4.39 -1.61
CA VAL A 82 15.04 3.57 -1.05
C VAL A 82 15.03 2.19 -1.68
N GLU A 83 15.08 2.10 -3.02
CA GLU A 83 15.09 0.81 -3.73
C GLU A 83 16.31 -0.04 -3.32
N ARG A 84 17.50 0.55 -3.24
CA ARG A 84 18.70 -0.16 -2.76
C ARG A 84 18.54 -0.66 -1.32
N ASN A 85 18.01 0.18 -0.43
CA ASN A 85 17.84 -0.18 0.98
C ASN A 85 16.76 -1.26 1.17
N LEU A 86 15.69 -1.23 0.37
CA LEU A 86 14.65 -2.25 0.39
C LEU A 86 15.18 -3.62 -0.04
N LEU A 87 16.12 -3.68 -0.99
CA LEU A 87 16.79 -4.94 -1.38
C LEU A 87 17.68 -5.52 -0.27
N GLN A 88 18.19 -4.67 0.62
CA GLN A 88 19.06 -5.05 1.74
C GLN A 88 18.29 -5.17 3.06
N ARG A 89 16.97 -5.01 3.03
CA ARG A 89 16.12 -5.01 4.22
C ARG A 89 16.22 -6.33 4.95
N ASP A 90 16.37 -6.26 6.27
CA ASP A 90 16.35 -7.44 7.13
C ASP A 90 15.00 -8.17 7.00
N MET A 91 15.05 -9.50 6.91
CA MET A 91 13.86 -10.37 6.83
C MET A 91 12.91 -10.24 8.03
N SER A 92 13.40 -9.73 9.16
CA SER A 92 12.61 -9.47 10.36
C SER A 92 11.82 -8.15 10.29
N SER A 93 12.19 -7.22 9.40
CA SER A 93 11.46 -5.98 9.21
C SER A 93 10.21 -6.20 8.36
N LYS A 94 9.11 -5.57 8.77
CA LYS A 94 7.81 -5.71 8.10
C LYS A 94 7.61 -4.58 7.11
N GLY A 95 7.55 -4.93 5.83
CA GLY A 95 7.19 -4.04 4.74
C GLY A 95 5.75 -4.17 4.29
N VAL A 96 5.40 -3.38 3.27
CA VAL A 96 4.14 -3.56 2.54
C VAL A 96 4.19 -4.88 1.78
N SER A 97 3.18 -5.74 1.99
CA SER A 97 3.16 -7.06 1.35
C SER A 97 3.07 -6.95 -0.18
N ASP A 98 3.73 -7.86 -0.89
CA ASP A 98 3.68 -7.90 -2.36
C ASP A 98 2.25 -8.11 -2.87
N TYR A 99 1.44 -8.87 -2.11
CA TYR A 99 0.01 -9.02 -2.40
C TYR A 99 -0.73 -7.68 -2.38
N ARG A 100 -0.48 -6.83 -1.37
CA ARG A 100 -1.09 -5.49 -1.30
C ARG A 100 -0.62 -4.58 -2.43
N LYS A 101 0.68 -4.59 -2.74
CA LYS A 101 1.22 -3.84 -3.89
C LYS A 101 0.61 -4.30 -5.21
N MET A 102 0.42 -5.61 -5.39
CA MET A 102 -0.21 -6.16 -6.59
C MET A 102 -1.66 -5.71 -6.72
N LEU A 103 -2.45 -5.83 -5.64
CA LEU A 103 -3.84 -5.37 -5.64
C LEU A 103 -3.95 -3.86 -5.90
N PHE A 104 -3.04 -3.08 -5.31
CA PHE A 104 -2.98 -1.64 -5.54
C PHE A 104 -2.72 -1.30 -7.01
N ARG A 105 -1.72 -1.94 -7.65
CA ARG A 105 -1.47 -1.74 -9.08
C ARG A 105 -2.69 -2.11 -9.93
N ILE A 106 -3.33 -3.23 -9.61
CA ILE A 106 -4.56 -3.63 -10.30
C ILE A 106 -5.62 -2.55 -10.16
N SER A 107 -5.82 -1.96 -8.97
CA SER A 107 -6.83 -0.92 -8.77
C SER A 107 -6.54 0.36 -9.54
N GLU A 108 -5.27 0.76 -9.66
CA GLU A 108 -4.88 1.95 -10.44
C GLU A 108 -5.14 1.76 -11.95
N ASP A 109 -5.03 0.53 -12.46
CA ASP A 109 -5.29 0.20 -13.87
C ASP A 109 -6.79 -0.09 -14.15
N MET A 110 -7.67 -0.03 -13.16
CA MET A 110 -9.10 -0.31 -13.36
C MET A 110 -9.82 0.88 -14.02
N THR A 111 -10.47 0.61 -15.15
CA THR A 111 -11.49 1.53 -15.70
C THR A 111 -12.85 1.31 -15.05
N GLU A 112 -13.77 2.25 -15.24
CA GLU A 112 -15.17 2.11 -14.81
C GLU A 112 -15.87 0.88 -15.41
N GLU A 113 -15.52 0.50 -16.63
CA GLU A 113 -15.98 -0.75 -17.27
C GLU A 113 -15.46 -1.98 -16.52
N ASN A 114 -14.16 -1.99 -16.19
CA ASN A 114 -13.54 -3.07 -15.42
C ASN A 114 -14.20 -3.18 -14.04
N LEU A 115 -14.47 -2.06 -13.38
CA LEU A 115 -15.13 -2.02 -12.08
C LEU A 115 -16.54 -2.61 -12.14
N ARG A 116 -17.33 -2.23 -13.16
CA ARG A 116 -18.67 -2.79 -13.40
C ARG A 116 -18.64 -4.29 -13.64
N ALA A 117 -17.67 -4.76 -14.43
CA ALA A 117 -17.51 -6.19 -14.71
C ALA A 117 -17.12 -6.97 -13.43
N VAL A 118 -16.17 -6.47 -12.64
CA VAL A 118 -15.76 -7.10 -11.37
C VAL A 118 -16.93 -7.15 -10.39
N LYS A 119 -17.71 -6.07 -10.26
CA LYS A 119 -18.90 -6.04 -9.40
C LYS A 119 -19.89 -7.14 -9.79
N PHE A 120 -20.18 -7.28 -11.09
CA PHE A 120 -21.05 -8.35 -11.59
C PHE A 120 -20.49 -9.75 -11.26
N LEU A 121 -19.20 -9.98 -11.48
CA LEU A 121 -18.57 -11.28 -11.18
C LEU A 121 -18.63 -11.63 -9.69
N VAL A 122 -18.47 -10.65 -8.80
CA VAL A 122 -18.55 -10.85 -7.35
C VAL A 122 -19.98 -11.13 -6.88
N GLU A 123 -21.00 -10.61 -7.57
CA GLU A 123 -22.41 -10.88 -7.29
C GLU A 123 -22.88 -12.26 -7.78
N LEU A 124 -22.12 -12.93 -8.65
CA LEU A 124 -22.45 -14.28 -9.09
C LEU A 124 -22.29 -15.31 -7.97
N PRO A 125 -23.20 -16.30 -7.86
CA PRO A 125 -23.01 -17.42 -6.96
C PRO A 125 -21.67 -18.10 -7.23
N ARG A 126 -20.88 -18.38 -6.19
CA ARG A 126 -19.57 -19.04 -6.31
C ARG A 126 -19.63 -20.37 -7.08
N SER A 127 -20.78 -21.06 -7.07
CA SER A 127 -21.02 -22.28 -7.84
C SER A 127 -21.11 -22.07 -9.36
N LYS A 128 -21.31 -20.83 -9.80
CA LYS A 128 -21.37 -20.42 -11.22
C LYS A 128 -20.09 -19.75 -11.72
N LEU A 129 -19.21 -19.35 -10.80
CA LEU A 129 -17.81 -19.05 -11.12
C LEU A 129 -17.15 -20.40 -11.39
N GLY A 130 -17.22 -20.86 -12.65
CA GLY A 130 -16.74 -22.18 -13.04
C GLY A 130 -15.33 -22.43 -12.48
N THR A 131 -15.07 -23.65 -12.01
CA THR A 131 -13.74 -24.10 -11.61
C THR A 131 -12.86 -23.96 -12.85
N SER A 132 -12.12 -22.86 -12.97
CA SER A 132 -11.28 -22.65 -14.14
C SER A 132 -10.26 -23.76 -14.18
N ALA A 133 -10.22 -24.49 -15.29
CA ALA A 133 -9.01 -25.21 -15.66
C ALA A 133 -7.82 -24.24 -15.55
N SER A 134 -6.67 -24.78 -15.13
CA SER A 134 -5.40 -24.04 -14.99
C SER A 134 -5.26 -22.98 -16.08
N PRO A 135 -4.72 -21.77 -15.80
CA PRO A 135 -4.40 -20.77 -16.81
C PRO A 135 -3.52 -21.28 -17.97
N THR A 136 -2.96 -22.49 -17.89
CA THR A 136 -2.23 -23.18 -18.96
C THR A 136 -3.09 -24.12 -19.80
N SER A 137 -4.38 -24.29 -19.50
CA SER A 137 -5.24 -25.28 -20.14
C SER A 137 -5.53 -25.01 -21.62
N TRP A 138 -5.25 -23.80 -22.12
CA TRP A 138 -5.35 -23.43 -23.53
C TRP A 138 -4.01 -23.47 -24.26
N MET A 139 -2.92 -23.83 -23.57
CA MET A 139 -1.57 -23.94 -24.13
C MET A 139 -1.22 -25.37 -24.58
N ALA A 140 -2.19 -26.29 -24.58
CA ALA A 140 -2.05 -27.67 -25.04
C ALA A 140 -2.80 -27.91 -26.35
#